data_AF-A0A7X6A5S5-F1
#
_entry.id   AF-A0A7X6A5S5-F1
#
_cell.length_a   1.000
_cell.length_b   1.000
_cell.length_c   1.000
_cell.angle_alpha   90.00
_cell.angle_beta   90.00
_cell.angle_gamma   90.00
#
_symmetry.space_group_name_H-M   'P 1'
#
loop_
_entity.id
_entity.type
_entity.pdbx_description
1 polymer ?
#
loop_
_entity_poly.entity_id
_entity_poly.type
_entity_poly.pdbx_seq_one_letter_code
_entity_poly.pdbx_strand_id
1 'polypeptide(L)'
;MVDEVGDSVSRFVVGDRVFGGAMSRAVADYVVVEDAGVIAVGGEAHRTPDGVDDRTAATLAIAGRTAAAALAVVKAGPDDTVLIGGAGGG
;
A
#
# COMPACT_ATOMS: atom_id res chain seq x y z
N MET A 1 0.27 12.25 0.15
CA MET A 1 1.55 13.00 0.12
C MET A 1 2.03 13.17 1.55
N VAL A 2 3.34 13.21 1.78
CA VAL A 2 3.92 13.50 3.10
C VAL A 2 3.82 14.99 3.38
N ASP A 3 3.09 15.34 4.44
CA ASP A 3 2.88 16.73 4.88
C ASP A 3 3.95 17.15 5.91
N GLU A 4 4.27 16.27 6.85
CA GLU A 4 5.30 16.46 7.88
C GLU A 4 6.09 15.18 8.11
N VAL A 5 7.31 15.32 8.64
CA VAL A 5 8.17 14.21 9.05
C VAL A 5 8.68 14.47 10.47
N GLY A 6 8.69 13.44 11.31
CA GLY A 6 9.27 13.54 12.66
C GLY A 6 10.79 13.57 12.62
N ASP A 7 11.42 14.12 13.67
CA ASP A 7 12.86 14.40 13.73
C ASP A 7 13.76 13.19 13.42
N SER A 8 13.32 11.98 13.78
CA SER A 8 14.09 10.73 13.59
C SER A 8 13.77 10.01 12.28
N VAL A 9 12.84 10.53 11.46
CA VAL A 9 12.42 9.90 10.20
C VAL A 9 13.34 10.36 9.07
N SER A 10 14.04 9.41 8.45
CA SER A 10 14.94 9.68 7.31
C SER A 10 14.47 9.07 6.00
N ARG A 11 13.48 8.17 6.05
CA ARG A 11 12.99 7.44 4.88
C ARG A 11 12.16 8.30 3.94
N PHE A 12 11.56 9.39 4.43
CA PHE A 12 10.67 10.25 3.68
C PHE A 12 11.04 11.72 3.87
N VAL A 13 10.64 12.55 2.92
CA VAL A 13 10.69 14.01 3.04
C VAL A 13 9.33 14.61 2.74
N VAL A 14 9.08 15.83 3.24
CA VAL A 14 7.87 16.58 2.92
C VAL A 14 7.75 16.71 1.40
N GLY A 15 6.56 16.42 0.87
CA GLY A 15 6.28 16.40 -0.56
C GLY A 15 6.43 15.06 -1.25
N ASP A 16 6.98 14.03 -0.58
CA ASP A 16 6.99 12.69 -1.15
C ASP A 16 5.56 12.20 -1.43
N ARG A 17 5.34 11.72 -2.65
CA ARG A 17 4.12 10.98 -2.99
C ARG A 17 4.22 9.59 -2.38
N VAL A 18 3.27 9.25 -1.54
CA VAL A 18 3.22 7.98 -0.81
C VAL A 18 1.83 7.39 -0.86
N PHE A 19 1.77 6.06 -0.81
CA PHE A 19 0.57 5.28 -0.59
C PHE A 19 0.80 4.31 0.57
N GLY A 20 -0.28 3.82 1.17
CA GLY A 20 -0.20 2.95 2.34
C GLY A 20 -1.54 2.80 3.02
N GLY A 21 -1.52 2.38 4.28
CA GLY A 21 -2.73 2.13 5.04
C GLY A 21 -2.51 2.22 6.54
N ALA A 22 -3.57 2.63 7.24
CA ALA A 22 -3.62 2.68 8.69
C ALA A 22 -4.96 2.09 9.13
N MET A 23 -4.92 0.88 9.68
CA MET A 23 -6.14 0.15 10.07
C MET A 23 -7.01 1.02 10.99
N SER A 24 -8.29 1.14 10.62
CA SER A 24 -9.32 1.92 11.33
C SER A 24 -9.07 3.44 11.43
N ARG A 25 -8.06 3.99 10.73
CA ARG A 25 -7.66 5.40 10.84
C ARG A 25 -7.54 6.12 9.48
N ALA A 26 -7.54 5.38 8.37
CA ALA A 26 -7.25 5.93 7.04
C ALA A 26 -8.35 6.82 6.42
N VAL A 27 -9.56 6.85 7.00
CA VAL A 27 -10.63 7.77 6.57
C VAL A 27 -10.50 9.07 7.35
N ALA A 28 -9.58 9.92 6.90
CA ALA A 28 -9.27 11.21 7.49
C ALA A 28 -8.55 12.10 6.46
N ASP A 29 -8.50 13.41 6.68
CA ASP A 29 -7.71 14.32 5.85
C ASP A 29 -6.21 14.07 6.03
N TYR A 30 -5.81 13.72 7.27
CA TYR A 30 -4.43 13.40 7.64
C TYR A 30 -4.38 12.16 8.53
N VAL A 31 -3.31 11.39 8.38
CA VAL A 31 -3.03 10.24 9.24
C VAL A 31 -1.54 10.21 9.60
N VAL A 32 -1.25 10.00 10.88
CA VAL A 32 0.11 9.79 11.36
C VAL A 32 0.42 8.30 11.30
N VAL A 33 1.57 7.97 10.71
CA VAL A 33 2.10 6.60 10.64
C VAL A 33 3.53 6.54 11.16
N GLU A 34 3.92 5.38 11.64
CA GLU A 34 5.29 5.12 12.07
C GLU A 34 6.18 4.77 10.87
N ASP A 35 7.46 5.19 10.88
CA ASP A 35 8.40 4.95 9.77
C ASP A 35 8.58 3.46 9.44
N ALA A 36 8.59 2.63 10.49
CA ALA A 36 8.68 1.17 10.42
C ALA A 36 7.35 0.47 10.80
N GLY A 37 6.23 1.19 10.72
CA GLY A 37 4.91 0.63 11.04
C GLY A 37 4.41 -0.34 9.95
N VAL A 38 3.42 -1.14 10.34
CA VAL A 38 2.67 -2.04 9.45
C VAL A 38 1.21 -1.63 9.46
N ILE A 39 0.42 -2.09 8.48
CA ILE A 39 -0.98 -1.68 8.39
C ILE A 39 -1.80 -1.85 9.70
N ALA A 40 -1.51 -2.91 10.46
CA ALA A 40 -2.20 -3.23 11.72
C ALA A 40 -1.71 -2.43 12.93
N VAL A 41 -0.42 -2.04 12.96
CA VAL A 41 0.22 -1.38 14.11
C VAL A 41 1.14 -0.28 13.59
N GLY A 42 0.93 0.95 14.03
CA GLY A 42 1.65 2.13 13.55
C GLY A 42 1.11 2.65 12.21
N GLY A 43 0.64 1.79 11.31
CA GLY A 43 0.29 2.16 9.94
C GLY A 43 1.53 2.19 9.06
N GLU A 44 1.35 2.09 7.76
CA GLU A 44 2.46 1.92 6.81
C GLU A 44 2.40 2.94 5.68
N ALA A 45 3.57 3.26 5.13
CA ALA A 45 3.73 4.07 3.93
C ALA A 45 4.83 3.54 3.00
N HIS A 46 4.61 3.70 1.71
CA HIS A 46 5.53 3.37 0.62
C HIS A 46 5.52 4.51 -0.39
N ARG A 47 6.65 4.77 -1.06
CA ARG A 47 6.69 5.74 -2.15
C ARG A 47 5.79 5.29 -3.29
N THR A 48 4.99 6.20 -3.82
CA THR A 48 4.17 5.96 -5.00
C THR A 48 5.08 5.83 -6.22
N PRO A 49 5.00 4.73 -6.99
CA PRO A 49 5.79 4.60 -8.22
C PRO A 49 5.45 5.67 -9.25
N ASP A 50 6.46 6.05 -10.04
CA ASP A 50 6.25 6.95 -11.18
C ASP A 50 5.24 6.35 -12.16
N GLY A 51 4.35 7.20 -12.69
CA GLY A 51 3.30 6.81 -13.62
C GLY A 51 2.05 6.20 -12.97
N VAL A 52 2.03 6.00 -11.64
CA VAL A 52 0.82 5.57 -10.91
C VAL A 52 0.21 6.78 -10.22
N ASP A 53 -1.07 7.07 -10.49
CA ASP A 53 -1.79 8.14 -9.80
C ASP A 53 -2.19 7.75 -8.37
N ASP A 54 -2.51 8.74 -7.53
CA ASP A 54 -2.77 8.51 -6.11
C ASP A 54 -4.01 7.65 -5.84
N ARG A 55 -5.04 7.71 -6.70
CA ARG A 55 -6.26 6.90 -6.54
C ARG A 55 -5.96 5.44 -6.84
N THR A 56 -5.19 5.16 -7.89
CA THR A 56 -4.73 3.79 -8.18
C THR A 56 -3.77 3.29 -7.12
N ALA A 57 -2.81 4.11 -6.67
CA ALA A 57 -1.85 3.70 -5.65
C ALA A 57 -2.52 3.34 -4.31
N ALA A 58 -3.60 4.05 -3.94
CA ALA A 58 -4.35 3.80 -2.72
C ALA A 58 -4.98 2.39 -2.64
N THR A 59 -5.26 1.73 -3.78
CA THR A 59 -5.84 0.37 -3.79
C THR A 59 -4.79 -0.73 -3.54
N LEU A 60 -3.50 -0.40 -3.69
CA LEU A 60 -2.42 -1.38 -3.66
C LEU A 60 -2.14 -1.93 -2.25
N ALA A 61 -2.36 -1.14 -1.20
CA ALA A 61 -2.03 -1.54 0.18
C ALA A 61 -2.86 -2.75 0.66
N ILE A 62 -4.09 -2.90 0.16
CA ILE A 62 -5.00 -4.00 0.51
C ILE A 62 -5.16 -4.98 -0.66
N ALA A 63 -5.89 -4.59 -1.71
CA ALA A 63 -6.32 -5.52 -2.75
C ALA A 63 -5.10 -6.00 -3.56
N GLY A 64 -4.27 -5.07 -4.03
CA GLY A 64 -3.07 -5.39 -4.82
C GLY A 64 -2.07 -6.26 -4.05
N ARG A 65 -1.78 -5.91 -2.80
CA ARG A 65 -0.85 -6.67 -1.95
C ARG A 65 -1.37 -8.08 -1.63
N THR A 66 -2.67 -8.21 -1.33
CA THR A 66 -3.29 -9.53 -1.08
C THR A 66 -3.26 -10.37 -2.35
N ALA A 67 -3.61 -9.75 -3.49
CA ALA A 67 -3.35 -10.17 -4.85
C ALA A 67 -2.00 -10.89 -5.02
N ALA A 68 -0.94 -10.09 -4.85
CA ALA A 68 0.44 -10.50 -5.04
C ALA A 68 0.88 -11.59 -4.05
N ALA A 69 0.48 -11.49 -2.78
CA ALA A 69 0.81 -12.48 -1.77
C ALA A 69 0.18 -13.85 -2.08
N ALA A 70 -1.08 -13.88 -2.50
CA ALA A 70 -1.75 -15.11 -2.90
C ALA A 70 -1.06 -15.77 -4.10
N LEU A 71 -0.74 -14.99 -5.13
CA LEU A 71 -0.01 -15.48 -6.30
C LEU A 71 1.39 -15.98 -5.96
N ALA A 72 2.10 -15.32 -5.04
CA ALA A 72 3.42 -15.76 -4.58
C ALA A 72 3.40 -17.12 -3.85
N VAL A 73 2.28 -17.45 -3.19
CA VAL A 73 2.06 -18.77 -2.56
C VAL A 73 1.70 -19.83 -3.62
N VAL A 74 0.81 -19.49 -4.56
CA VAL A 74 0.38 -20.40 -5.63
C VAL A 74 1.52 -20.74 -6.58
N LYS A 75 2.40 -19.78 -6.89
CA LYS A 75 3.55 -19.93 -7.79
C LYS A 75 3.18 -20.42 -9.19
N ALA A 76 2.10 -19.87 -9.76
CA ALA A 76 1.68 -20.19 -11.11
C ALA A 76 2.78 -19.85 -12.13
N GLY A 77 3.05 -20.80 -13.04
CA GLY A 77 3.92 -20.64 -14.18
C GLY A 77 3.22 -19.95 -15.37
N PRO A 78 3.98 -19.61 -16.43
CA PRO A 78 3.45 -18.91 -17.59
C PRO A 78 2.38 -19.70 -18.37
N ASP A 79 2.41 -21.03 -18.29
CA ASP A 79 1.49 -21.93 -18.98
C ASP A 79 0.34 -22.42 -18.08
N ASP A 80 0.31 -22.01 -16.81
CA ASP A 80 -0.71 -22.45 -15.87
C ASP A 80 -2.02 -21.68 -16.06
N THR A 81 -3.14 -22.38 -15.89
CA THR A 81 -4.47 -21.76 -15.85
C THR A 81 -4.88 -21.55 -14.40
N VAL A 82 -5.16 -20.29 -14.04
CA VAL A 82 -5.60 -19.91 -12.69
C VAL A 82 -7.07 -19.48 -12.71
N LEU A 83 -7.89 -20.14 -11.89
CA LEU A 83 -9.28 -19.71 -11.66
C LEU A 83 -9.30 -18.57 -10.63
N ILE A 84 -9.82 -17.41 -11.03
CA ILE A 84 -10.04 -16.27 -10.14
C ILE A 84 -11.52 -16.19 -9.76
N GLY A 85 -11.84 -16.57 -8.52
CA GLY A 85 -13.17 -16.39 -7.96
C GLY A 85 -13.47 -14.91 -7.72
N GLY A 86 -14.67 -14.45 -8.06
CA GLY A 86 -15.09 -13.07 -7.77
C GLY A 86 -14.32 -12.00 -8.54
N ALA A 87 -13.89 -12.27 -9.77
CA ALA A 87 -13.01 -11.39 -10.57
C ALA A 87 -13.55 -9.98 -10.89
N GLY A 88 -14.81 -9.68 -10.57
CA GLY A 88 -15.37 -8.32 -10.65
C GLY A 88 -15.16 -7.49 -9.38
N GLY A 89 -14.56 -8.07 -8.33
CA GLY A 89 -14.25 -7.39 -7.08
C GLY A 89 -12.79 -6.92 -7.01
N GLY A 90 -12.53 -6.00 -6.09
CA GLY A 90 -11.24 -5.33 -5.90
C GLY A 90 -11.41 -3.83 -5.73
#